data_AF-A0A840MQ44-F1
#
_entry.id   AF-A0A840MQ44-F1
#
_cell.length_a   1.000
_cell.length_b   1.000
_cell.length_c   1.000
_cell.angle_alpha   90.00
_cell.angle_beta   90.00
_cell.angle_gamma   90.00
#
_symmetry.space_group_name_H-M   'P 1'
#
loop_
_entity.id
_entity.type
_entity.pdbx_description
1 polymer ?
#
loop_
_entity_poly.entity_id
_entity_poly.type
_entity_poly.pdbx_seq_one_letter_code
_entity_poly.pdbx_strand_id
1 'polypeptide(L)'
;MSTEHQGHHADSGLTNAYVVARGDTLTKIAAKFNTTVDALASLNHIANPDHISVGQSIKVPAIALRFVDKANHPIPGLTCRLWFAGQCQVVDSDQNGKTPYIFTTTDIKVEVKKPDGTFKPIGQVRQSHHPKTVEVRSPKAKVTVTTQTHVPAKHPRPKPATMHSKPSPPPAAPKVEQRRGPDSHPIAHVSDGQLEKSGAAWHAKFRESKSTADLIEPFKSNVEKFLAAMKAAGISVRISTTHRPVERSYLMHYASQIVRGKITADKVPAWPGVNIDWSHKDAAGKADLKAAKHAAADMVRAYGLGNNPVAKPGRSNHNKRQAIDMTITNYERKTIIDADGNKVKIGSWHDLKLVGKTYDVIWFGARDRPHWSPTGR
;
A
#
# COMPACT_ATOMS: atom_id res chain seq x y z
N MET A 1 7.16 42.83 -35.31
CA MET A 1 8.21 41.88 -35.74
C MET A 1 8.87 41.35 -34.47
N SER A 2 8.36 40.32 -33.81
CA SER A 2 7.47 39.23 -34.27
C SER A 2 8.17 38.29 -35.25
N THR A 3 8.94 37.36 -34.70
CA THR A 3 9.31 36.07 -35.31
C THR A 3 9.27 35.02 -34.20
N GLU A 4 8.48 33.96 -34.40
CA GLU A 4 8.33 32.88 -33.43
C GLU A 4 9.47 31.86 -33.58
N HIS A 5 9.73 31.09 -32.51
CA HIS A 5 10.29 29.76 -32.66
C HIS A 5 9.59 28.77 -31.73
N GLN A 6 8.91 27.80 -32.32
CA GLN A 6 8.16 26.76 -31.63
C GLN A 6 9.00 25.47 -31.56
N GLY A 7 8.79 24.68 -30.50
CA GLY A 7 9.41 23.36 -30.34
C GLY A 7 10.39 23.28 -29.16
N HIS A 8 10.27 22.35 -28.21
CA HIS A 8 9.25 21.31 -28.03
C HIS A 8 8.84 21.23 -26.56
N HIS A 9 7.53 21.33 -26.27
CA HIS A 9 7.00 21.04 -24.94
C HIS A 9 6.94 19.52 -24.71
N ALA A 10 7.85 19.00 -23.89
CA ALA A 10 7.74 17.68 -23.27
C ALA A 10 7.21 17.78 -21.82
N ASP A 11 6.31 18.75 -21.56
CA ASP A 11 5.76 19.06 -20.23
C ASP A 11 4.68 18.03 -19.81
N SER A 12 5.15 16.80 -19.57
CA SER A 12 4.33 15.69 -19.12
C SER A 12 4.05 15.79 -17.62
N GLY A 13 2.99 16.52 -17.27
CA GLY A 13 2.34 16.37 -15.96
C GLY A 13 2.11 14.89 -15.66
N LEU A 14 2.71 14.41 -14.57
CA LEU A 14 2.85 12.98 -14.31
C LEU A 14 1.47 12.32 -14.20
N THR A 15 1.20 11.47 -15.18
CA THR A 15 -0.05 10.73 -15.33
C THR A 15 0.28 9.30 -15.68
N ASN A 16 -0.42 8.36 -15.05
CA ASN A 16 -0.18 6.93 -15.26
C ASN A 16 -1.27 6.36 -16.17
N ALA A 17 -0.94 5.34 -16.96
CA ALA A 17 -1.90 4.67 -17.82
C ALA A 17 -2.73 3.67 -17.00
N TYR A 18 -4.06 3.76 -17.11
CA TYR A 18 -4.99 2.80 -16.55
C TYR A 18 -5.85 2.16 -17.64
N VAL A 19 -5.71 0.85 -17.81
CA VAL A 19 -6.57 0.06 -18.71
C VAL A 19 -7.89 -0.23 -18.01
N VAL A 20 -8.98 0.27 -18.59
CA VAL A 20 -10.36 0.12 -18.12
C VAL A 20 -10.75 -1.37 -18.09
N ALA A 21 -11.15 -1.87 -16.93
CA ALA A 21 -11.55 -3.26 -16.73
C ALA A 21 -13.07 -3.46 -16.86
N ARG A 22 -13.51 -4.70 -17.11
CA ARG A 22 -14.95 -5.04 -17.18
C ARG A 22 -15.66 -4.68 -15.87
N GLY A 23 -16.59 -3.73 -15.94
CA GLY A 23 -17.38 -3.25 -14.80
C GLY A 23 -16.85 -1.98 -14.13
N ASP A 24 -15.74 -1.39 -14.61
CA ASP A 24 -15.35 -0.03 -14.27
C ASP A 24 -16.32 1.01 -14.88
N THR A 25 -16.33 2.22 -14.33
CA THR A 25 -16.96 3.44 -14.88
C THR A 25 -16.04 4.61 -14.53
N LEU A 26 -16.12 5.76 -15.21
CA LEU A 26 -15.27 6.91 -14.85
C LEU A 26 -15.46 7.32 -13.37
N THR A 27 -16.67 7.23 -12.82
CA THR A 27 -16.95 7.41 -11.38
C THR A 27 -16.12 6.49 -10.48
N LYS A 28 -16.06 5.18 -10.81
CA LYS A 28 -15.31 4.19 -10.03
C LYS A 28 -13.80 4.39 -10.15
N ILE A 29 -13.33 4.79 -11.33
CA ILE A 29 -11.90 5.03 -11.57
C ILE A 29 -11.47 6.34 -10.90
N ALA A 30 -12.29 7.39 -10.97
CA ALA A 30 -12.07 8.67 -10.31
C ALA A 30 -11.98 8.50 -8.79
N ALA A 31 -12.97 7.82 -8.17
CA ALA A 31 -12.95 7.52 -6.74
C ALA A 31 -11.75 6.63 -6.32
N LYS A 32 -11.38 5.64 -7.15
CA LYS A 32 -10.20 4.78 -6.92
C LYS A 32 -8.88 5.56 -6.92
N PHE A 33 -8.79 6.63 -7.71
CA PHE A 33 -7.61 7.48 -7.84
C PHE A 33 -7.81 8.87 -7.22
N ASN A 34 -8.76 8.99 -6.27
CA ASN A 34 -9.01 10.19 -5.46
C ASN A 34 -9.02 11.51 -6.29
N THR A 35 -9.77 11.46 -7.38
CA THR A 35 -10.00 12.57 -8.34
C THR A 35 -11.49 12.65 -8.68
N THR A 36 -11.93 13.69 -9.40
CA THR A 36 -13.31 13.82 -9.88
C THR A 36 -13.51 13.17 -11.25
N VAL A 37 -14.76 12.90 -11.60
CA VAL A 37 -15.14 12.44 -12.94
C VAL A 37 -14.72 13.47 -13.98
N ASP A 38 -14.98 14.75 -13.72
CA ASP A 38 -14.73 15.84 -14.67
C ASP A 38 -13.24 16.07 -14.90
N ALA A 39 -12.43 16.00 -13.84
CA ALA A 39 -10.98 16.08 -13.95
C ALA A 39 -10.40 14.89 -14.74
N LEU A 40 -10.94 13.68 -14.52
CA LEU A 40 -10.50 12.47 -15.22
C LEU A 40 -10.99 12.44 -16.68
N ALA A 41 -12.18 12.93 -16.98
CA ALA A 41 -12.70 13.07 -18.34
C ALA A 41 -11.91 14.14 -19.11
N SER A 42 -11.69 15.31 -18.51
CA SER A 42 -10.91 16.41 -19.09
C SER A 42 -9.46 15.98 -19.40
N LEU A 43 -8.82 15.26 -18.47
CA LEU A 43 -7.46 14.73 -18.64
C LEU A 43 -7.32 13.75 -19.83
N ASN A 44 -8.42 13.14 -20.25
CA ASN A 44 -8.47 12.15 -21.33
C ASN A 44 -9.22 12.62 -22.58
N HIS A 45 -9.71 13.86 -22.60
CA HIS A 45 -10.57 14.41 -23.65
C HIS A 45 -11.82 13.54 -23.92
N ILE A 46 -12.38 12.93 -22.86
CA ILE A 46 -13.58 12.08 -22.95
C ILE A 46 -14.82 12.97 -22.93
N ALA A 47 -15.50 13.08 -24.07
CA ALA A 47 -16.66 13.95 -24.25
C ALA A 47 -17.95 13.47 -23.53
N ASN A 48 -18.09 12.15 -23.30
CA ASN A 48 -19.19 11.57 -22.53
C ASN A 48 -18.63 10.71 -21.38
N PRO A 49 -18.68 11.17 -20.12
CA PRO A 49 -18.13 10.43 -18.99
C PRO A 49 -18.77 9.06 -18.69
N ASP A 50 -19.98 8.78 -19.18
CA ASP A 50 -20.64 7.48 -19.00
C ASP A 50 -20.20 6.45 -20.05
N HIS A 51 -19.51 6.87 -21.12
CA HIS A 51 -19.00 6.00 -22.19
C HIS A 51 -17.48 5.80 -22.11
N ILE A 52 -17.08 4.72 -21.43
CA ILE A 52 -15.72 4.15 -21.53
C ILE A 52 -15.76 2.67 -21.90
N SER A 53 -14.81 2.24 -22.73
CA SER A 53 -14.74 0.87 -23.25
C SER A 53 -13.78 0.00 -22.45
N VAL A 54 -14.11 -1.28 -22.27
CA VAL A 54 -13.18 -2.25 -21.66
C VAL A 54 -11.95 -2.41 -22.56
N GLY A 55 -10.75 -2.32 -21.98
CA GLY A 55 -9.49 -2.30 -22.73
C GLY A 55 -9.02 -0.90 -23.15
N GLN A 56 -9.86 0.14 -23.03
CA GLN A 56 -9.44 1.53 -23.25
C GLN A 56 -8.36 1.90 -22.22
N SER A 57 -7.26 2.52 -22.68
CA SER A 57 -6.25 3.09 -21.80
C SER A 57 -6.59 4.55 -21.51
N ILE A 58 -6.74 4.91 -20.24
CA ILE A 58 -6.97 6.29 -19.80
C ILE A 58 -5.89 6.75 -18.82
N LYS A 59 -5.40 7.97 -18.99
CA LYS A 59 -4.48 8.67 -18.08
C LYS A 59 -5.18 8.93 -16.74
N VAL A 60 -4.50 8.70 -15.63
CA VAL A 60 -4.97 9.05 -14.28
C VAL A 60 -3.95 9.98 -13.59
N PRO A 61 -4.38 10.97 -12.76
CA PRO A 61 -3.46 11.91 -12.11
C PRO A 61 -2.50 11.17 -11.17
N ALA A 62 -1.18 11.25 -11.42
CA ALA A 62 -0.20 10.40 -10.75
C ALA A 62 1.06 11.21 -10.38
N ILE A 63 0.97 11.98 -9.30
CA ILE A 63 2.04 12.87 -8.83
C ILE A 63 3.09 12.04 -8.10
N ALA A 64 4.33 12.01 -8.60
CA ALA A 64 5.49 11.53 -7.84
C ALA A 64 6.40 12.73 -7.52
N LEU A 65 6.73 12.92 -6.24
CA LEU A 65 7.67 13.95 -5.80
C LEU A 65 9.09 13.40 -5.95
N ARG A 66 10.04 14.19 -6.45
CA ARG A 66 11.46 13.80 -6.52
C ARG A 66 12.28 14.66 -5.57
N PHE A 67 12.96 14.03 -4.62
CA PHE A 67 13.90 14.66 -3.71
C PHE A 67 15.32 14.51 -4.21
N VAL A 68 16.05 15.61 -4.22
CA VAL A 68 17.44 15.71 -4.66
C VAL A 68 18.29 16.55 -3.73
N ASP A 69 19.59 16.32 -3.74
CA ASP A 69 20.57 17.10 -2.98
C ASP A 69 20.92 18.44 -3.68
N LYS A 70 21.89 19.16 -3.10
CA LYS A 70 22.41 20.43 -3.64
C LYS A 70 23.06 20.29 -5.03
N ALA A 71 23.41 19.08 -5.46
CA ALA A 71 24.02 18.75 -6.74
C ALA A 71 23.07 17.99 -7.70
N ASN A 72 21.76 17.96 -7.41
CA ASN A 72 20.71 17.27 -8.19
C ASN A 72 20.83 15.72 -8.19
N HIS A 73 21.66 15.14 -7.31
CA HIS A 73 21.67 13.69 -7.08
C HIS A 73 20.36 13.27 -6.38
N PRO A 74 19.79 12.11 -6.74
CA PRO A 74 18.77 11.44 -5.93
C PRO A 74 19.08 11.42 -4.43
N ILE A 75 18.08 11.69 -3.59
CA ILE A 75 18.12 11.30 -2.17
C ILE A 75 17.22 10.05 -2.01
N PRO A 76 17.79 8.83 -2.03
CA PRO A 76 17.03 7.60 -1.80
C PRO A 76 16.77 7.36 -0.32
N GLY A 77 15.72 6.59 0.02
CA GLY A 77 15.40 6.21 1.39
C GLY A 77 14.97 7.36 2.31
N LEU A 78 14.61 8.52 1.75
CA LEU A 78 14.14 9.68 2.51
C LEU A 78 12.69 9.47 2.93
N THR A 79 12.47 9.09 4.19
CA THR A 79 11.11 9.00 4.75
C THR A 79 10.42 10.36 4.76
N CYS A 80 9.33 10.46 4.03
CA CYS A 80 8.50 11.66 3.88
C CYS A 80 7.08 11.39 4.40
N ARG A 81 6.42 12.42 4.91
CA ARG A 81 4.99 12.40 5.23
C ARG A 81 4.25 13.38 4.34
N LEU A 82 3.27 12.87 3.62
CA LEU A 82 2.57 13.55 2.53
C LEU A 82 1.10 13.66 2.90
N TRP A 83 0.62 14.90 3.07
CA TRP A 83 -0.74 15.20 3.52
C TRP A 83 -1.56 15.78 2.36
N PHE A 84 -2.64 15.10 1.96
CA PHE A 84 -3.50 15.49 0.85
C PHE A 84 -4.90 14.89 1.03
N ALA A 85 -5.97 15.55 0.60
CA ALA A 85 -7.36 15.10 0.69
C ALA A 85 -7.79 14.59 2.10
N GLY A 86 -7.26 15.19 3.17
CA GLY A 86 -7.45 14.75 4.56
C GLY A 86 -6.69 13.47 4.95
N GLN A 87 -5.99 12.83 3.99
CA GLN A 87 -5.16 11.66 4.19
C GLN A 87 -3.72 12.05 4.56
N CYS A 88 -3.00 11.07 5.10
CA CYS A 88 -1.59 11.14 5.46
C CYS A 88 -0.91 9.85 4.99
N GLN A 89 0.06 9.96 4.09
CA GLN A 89 0.90 8.84 3.66
C GLN A 89 2.34 9.06 4.11
N VAL A 90 2.91 8.06 4.81
CA VAL A 90 4.35 7.99 5.05
C VAL A 90 4.95 7.11 3.97
N VAL A 91 5.94 7.61 3.23
CA VAL A 91 6.60 6.92 2.12
C VAL A 91 8.10 7.23 2.11
N ASP A 92 8.91 6.26 1.72
CA ASP A 92 10.32 6.47 1.43
C ASP A 92 10.51 6.76 -0.08
N SER A 93 11.58 7.48 -0.42
CA SER A 93 11.99 7.70 -1.81
C SER A 93 12.75 6.50 -2.41
N ASP A 94 12.55 6.26 -3.71
CA ASP A 94 13.27 5.24 -4.47
C ASP A 94 14.74 5.64 -4.77
N GLN A 95 15.47 4.75 -5.42
CA GLN A 95 16.85 4.97 -5.90
C GLN A 95 17.04 6.22 -6.79
N ASN A 96 15.97 6.78 -7.38
CA ASN A 96 15.98 7.99 -8.19
C ASN A 96 15.53 9.25 -7.40
N GLY A 97 15.26 9.10 -6.11
CA GLY A 97 14.75 10.12 -5.20
C GLY A 97 13.23 10.29 -5.26
N LYS A 98 12.50 9.44 -5.99
CA LYS A 98 11.07 9.58 -6.26
C LYS A 98 10.21 8.89 -5.20
N THR A 99 9.16 9.55 -4.74
CA THR A 99 8.08 8.90 -3.99
C THR A 99 7.31 7.92 -4.89
N PRO A 100 6.56 6.97 -4.30
CA PRO A 100 5.45 6.32 -5.00
C PRO A 100 4.49 7.35 -5.63
N TYR A 101 3.75 6.93 -6.65
CA TYR A 101 2.74 7.77 -7.29
C TYR A 101 1.56 8.03 -6.36
N ILE A 102 1.25 9.31 -6.18
CA ILE A 102 0.16 9.84 -5.37
C ILE A 102 -0.95 10.26 -6.32
N PHE A 103 -2.16 9.80 -6.05
CA PHE A 103 -3.33 10.10 -6.84
C PHE A 103 -4.21 11.05 -5.99
N THR A 104 -4.29 12.31 -6.38
CA THR A 104 -5.01 13.37 -5.65
C THR A 104 -5.24 14.58 -6.55
N THR A 105 -6.34 15.30 -6.34
CA THR A 105 -6.61 16.63 -6.91
C THR A 105 -6.39 17.78 -5.92
N THR A 106 -6.12 17.48 -4.63
CA THR A 106 -5.78 18.52 -3.64
C THR A 106 -4.28 18.76 -3.58
N ASP A 107 -3.91 19.94 -3.08
CA ASP A 107 -2.56 20.24 -2.62
C ASP A 107 -1.98 19.13 -1.72
N ILE A 108 -0.67 18.90 -1.83
CA ILE A 108 0.09 17.96 -1.01
C ILE A 108 1.04 18.75 -0.09
N LYS A 109 0.80 18.74 1.23
CA LYS A 109 1.79 19.26 2.19
C LYS A 109 2.85 18.19 2.44
N VAL A 110 4.12 18.60 2.42
CA VAL A 110 5.27 17.70 2.42
C VAL A 110 6.10 17.94 3.68
N GLU A 111 6.27 16.90 4.49
CA GLU A 111 7.21 16.85 5.61
C GLU A 111 8.28 15.79 5.35
N VAL A 112 9.52 16.00 5.80
CA VAL A 112 10.59 14.99 5.77
C VAL A 112 11.01 14.59 7.17
N LYS A 113 11.32 13.32 7.37
CA LYS A 113 11.89 12.81 8.61
C LYS A 113 13.36 13.21 8.70
N LYS A 114 13.76 13.80 9.82
CA LYS A 114 15.17 14.15 10.10
C LYS A 114 15.89 12.94 10.71
N PRO A 115 17.23 12.97 10.83
CA PRO A 115 17.99 11.97 11.59
C PRO A 115 17.56 11.84 13.06
N ASP A 116 17.05 12.92 13.67
CA ASP A 116 16.47 12.91 15.03
C ASP A 116 15.10 12.21 15.14
N GLY A 117 14.58 11.67 14.03
CA GLY A 117 13.30 10.96 13.97
C GLY A 117 12.06 11.85 13.86
N THR A 118 12.17 13.16 14.13
CA THR A 118 11.05 14.10 14.01
C THR A 118 10.80 14.49 12.55
N PHE A 119 9.55 14.84 12.23
CA PHE A 119 9.17 15.33 10.90
C PHE A 119 9.29 16.85 10.84
N LYS A 120 9.78 17.38 9.71
CA LYS A 120 9.88 18.80 9.41
C LYS A 120 9.11 19.14 8.14
N PRO A 121 8.14 20.07 8.17
CA PRO A 121 7.55 20.65 6.96
C PRO A 121 8.63 21.26 6.05
N ILE A 122 8.56 20.94 4.75
CA ILE A 122 9.46 21.50 3.72
C ILE A 122 8.72 22.26 2.61
N GLY A 123 7.42 22.03 2.42
CA GLY A 123 6.62 22.82 1.48
C GLY A 123 5.21 22.28 1.24
N GLN A 124 4.51 22.90 0.29
CA GLN A 124 3.18 22.49 -0.18
C GLN A 124 3.15 22.52 -1.71
N VAL A 125 2.89 21.35 -2.30
CA VAL A 125 2.72 21.15 -3.74
C VAL A 125 1.30 21.55 -4.11
N ARG A 126 1.14 22.73 -4.71
CA ARG A 126 -0.17 23.24 -5.12
C ARG A 126 -0.65 22.54 -6.40
N GLN A 127 -1.93 22.17 -6.44
CA GLN A 127 -2.53 21.65 -7.67
C GLN A 127 -3.08 22.80 -8.54
N SER A 128 -2.93 22.65 -9.85
CA SER A 128 -3.48 23.57 -10.86
C SER A 128 -4.08 22.78 -12.02
N HIS A 129 -5.11 23.34 -12.67
CA HIS A 129 -5.80 22.72 -13.81
C HIS A 129 -4.94 22.50 -15.06
N HIS A 130 -3.68 22.97 -15.04
CA HIS A 130 -2.65 22.67 -16.03
C HIS A 130 -1.40 22.13 -15.32
N PRO A 131 -0.66 21.21 -15.95
CA PRO A 131 0.50 20.59 -15.33
C PRO A 131 1.63 21.60 -15.12
N LYS A 132 2.23 21.58 -13.93
CA LYS A 132 3.50 22.25 -13.63
C LYS A 132 4.29 21.41 -12.63
N THR A 133 5.60 21.30 -12.85
CA THR A 133 6.51 20.67 -11.88
C THR A 133 6.64 21.57 -10.66
N VAL A 134 6.48 21.01 -9.44
CA VAL A 134 6.73 21.74 -8.19
C VAL A 134 8.07 21.33 -7.59
N GLU A 135 9.01 22.26 -7.56
CA GLU A 135 10.29 22.13 -6.88
C GLU A 135 10.16 22.61 -5.42
N VAL A 136 10.50 21.76 -4.44
CA VAL A 136 10.34 22.08 -3.01
C VAL A 136 11.68 22.51 -2.40
N ARG A 137 11.88 23.83 -2.20
CA ARG A 137 13.12 24.41 -1.67
C ARG A 137 13.06 24.68 -0.15
N SER A 138 14.09 24.21 0.57
CA SER A 138 14.23 24.38 2.03
C SER A 138 14.68 25.80 2.42
N PRO A 139 14.01 26.50 3.37
CA PRO A 139 14.35 27.88 3.75
C PRO A 139 15.72 28.12 4.42
N LYS A 140 16.56 27.11 4.62
CA LYS A 140 17.90 27.26 5.24
C LYS A 140 19.00 26.42 4.55
N ALA A 141 19.09 26.49 3.23
CA ALA A 141 20.29 26.08 2.47
C ALA A 141 20.50 27.02 1.26
N LYS A 142 21.60 27.78 1.22
CA LYS A 142 21.91 28.70 0.10
C LYS A 142 22.56 27.96 -1.09
N VAL A 143 22.00 28.17 -2.29
CA VAL A 143 22.54 27.74 -3.59
C VAL A 143 22.11 28.78 -4.65
N THR A 144 22.96 29.05 -5.64
CA THR A 144 22.87 30.26 -6.48
C THR A 144 23.01 29.96 -7.98
N VAL A 145 21.87 30.02 -8.70
CA VAL A 145 21.66 30.56 -10.08
C VAL A 145 22.39 29.92 -11.30
N THR A 146 21.78 30.11 -12.48
CA THR A 146 22.27 29.96 -13.87
C THR A 146 22.25 28.56 -14.51
N THR A 147 21.85 28.51 -15.78
CA THR A 147 21.79 27.34 -16.67
C THR A 147 22.50 27.61 -18.01
N GLN A 148 23.07 26.56 -18.61
CA GLN A 148 23.43 26.50 -20.04
C GLN A 148 23.13 25.08 -20.60
N THR A 149 23.09 24.94 -21.93
CA THR A 149 22.61 23.74 -22.65
C THR A 149 23.67 22.66 -22.85
N HIS A 150 23.21 21.41 -23.02
CA HIS A 150 24.06 20.20 -23.04
C HIS A 150 24.16 19.60 -24.46
N VAL A 151 25.39 19.36 -24.93
CA VAL A 151 25.69 18.56 -26.14
C VAL A 151 25.87 17.08 -25.77
N PRO A 152 25.19 16.11 -26.40
CA PRO A 152 25.19 14.71 -25.97
C PRO A 152 26.46 13.94 -26.39
N ALA A 153 26.92 13.03 -25.53
CA ALA A 153 28.10 12.18 -25.75
C ALA A 153 27.74 10.68 -25.90
N LYS A 154 28.53 9.92 -26.66
CA LYS A 154 28.32 8.49 -26.99
C LYS A 154 28.92 7.54 -25.94
N HIS A 155 28.35 6.34 -25.81
CA HIS A 155 28.91 5.23 -25.02
C HIS A 155 30.04 4.46 -25.75
N PRO A 156 31.02 3.93 -24.99
CA PRO A 156 31.81 2.75 -25.34
C PRO A 156 31.46 1.51 -24.47
N ARG A 157 32.04 0.34 -24.79
CA ARG A 157 31.71 -0.99 -24.23
C ARG A 157 32.98 -1.81 -23.91
N PRO A 158 33.06 -2.58 -22.80
CA PRO A 158 34.15 -3.53 -22.52
C PRO A 158 33.88 -5.00 -22.94
N LYS A 159 34.92 -5.85 -22.88
CA LYS A 159 34.96 -7.29 -23.25
C LYS A 159 35.72 -8.13 -22.18
N PRO A 160 35.73 -9.50 -22.24
CA PRO A 160 35.86 -10.34 -21.02
C PRO A 160 37.14 -11.22 -20.87
N ALA A 161 37.32 -11.75 -19.64
CA ALA A 161 38.21 -12.83 -19.16
C ALA A 161 37.72 -13.24 -17.72
N THR A 162 37.99 -14.39 -17.07
CA THR A 162 38.54 -15.74 -17.37
C THR A 162 37.96 -16.77 -16.34
N MET A 163 38.62 -17.87 -15.94
CA MET A 163 38.10 -18.90 -14.99
C MET A 163 39.15 -19.49 -14.01
N HIS A 164 38.66 -20.37 -13.10
CA HIS A 164 39.34 -21.39 -12.24
C HIS A 164 39.61 -21.01 -10.76
N SER A 165 39.52 -21.89 -9.74
CA SER A 165 38.88 -23.24 -9.65
C SER A 165 38.77 -23.79 -8.18
N LYS A 166 37.92 -24.82 -8.01
CA LYS A 166 37.74 -25.75 -6.86
C LYS A 166 37.06 -25.24 -5.55
N PRO A 167 36.43 -26.15 -4.74
CA PRO A 167 35.43 -25.79 -3.71
C PRO A 167 35.90 -25.89 -2.25
N SER A 168 35.06 -25.35 -1.35
CA SER A 168 35.17 -25.37 0.12
C SER A 168 33.85 -25.85 0.78
N PRO A 169 33.84 -26.23 2.08
CA PRO A 169 32.72 -26.93 2.72
C PRO A 169 31.41 -26.13 2.82
N PRO A 170 30.25 -26.81 3.05
CA PRO A 170 28.95 -26.16 3.08
C PRO A 170 28.84 -25.12 4.21
N PRO A 171 28.26 -23.93 3.95
CA PRO A 171 28.10 -22.89 4.96
C PRO A 171 27.06 -23.30 6.03
N ALA A 172 27.29 -22.87 7.27
CA ALA A 172 26.35 -23.06 8.36
C ALA A 172 25.00 -22.35 8.10
N ALA A 173 23.93 -22.87 8.71
CA ALA A 173 22.58 -22.33 8.52
C ALA A 173 22.50 -20.82 8.86
N PRO A 174 21.90 -19.98 8.00
CA PRO A 174 21.91 -18.54 8.17
C PRO A 174 21.12 -18.10 9.41
N LYS A 175 21.72 -17.21 10.22
CA LYS A 175 21.05 -16.60 11.38
C LYS A 175 19.90 -15.71 10.92
N VAL A 176 18.70 -15.95 11.47
CA VAL A 176 17.54 -15.08 11.28
C VAL A 176 17.64 -13.85 12.19
N GLU A 177 18.13 -12.73 11.66
CA GLU A 177 18.18 -11.46 12.39
C GLU A 177 16.86 -10.66 12.23
N GLN A 178 16.12 -10.48 13.32
CA GLN A 178 14.85 -9.75 13.31
C GLN A 178 15.06 -8.24 13.46
N ARG A 179 15.15 -7.51 12.34
CA ARG A 179 15.05 -6.03 12.36
C ARG A 179 13.63 -5.57 12.04
N ARG A 180 13.20 -4.51 12.74
CA ARG A 180 11.86 -3.91 12.59
C ARG A 180 11.92 -2.82 11.52
N GLY A 181 10.90 -2.76 10.65
CA GLY A 181 10.70 -1.63 9.75
C GLY A 181 10.30 -0.35 10.49
N PRO A 182 10.20 0.80 9.79
CA PRO A 182 9.83 2.09 10.41
C PRO A 182 8.46 2.04 11.12
N ASP A 183 7.55 1.18 10.67
CA ASP A 183 6.22 0.95 11.24
C ASP A 183 6.19 -0.20 12.28
N SER A 184 7.33 -0.50 12.92
CA SER A 184 7.54 -1.57 13.90
C SER A 184 7.23 -3.02 13.46
N HIS A 185 6.65 -3.21 12.28
CA HIS A 185 6.38 -4.52 11.69
C HIS A 185 7.69 -5.21 11.24
N PRO A 186 7.78 -6.56 11.34
CA PRO A 186 8.92 -7.29 10.81
C PRO A 186 8.89 -7.27 9.27
N ILE A 187 10.03 -6.91 8.66
CA ILE A 187 10.24 -7.02 7.21
C ILE A 187 11.20 -8.18 6.98
N ALA A 188 10.77 -9.19 6.23
CA ALA A 188 11.64 -10.28 5.80
C ALA A 188 12.49 -9.84 4.60
N HIS A 189 13.59 -9.14 4.87
CA HIS A 189 14.69 -9.07 3.90
C HIS A 189 15.41 -10.41 3.85
N VAL A 190 15.52 -10.98 2.66
CA VAL A 190 16.52 -12.00 2.31
C VAL A 190 17.53 -11.31 1.40
N SER A 191 18.82 -11.55 1.63
CA SER A 191 19.90 -11.04 0.80
C SER A 191 19.95 -11.72 -0.58
N ASP A 192 20.86 -11.25 -1.43
CA ASP A 192 21.37 -11.98 -2.61
C ASP A 192 20.39 -12.20 -3.79
N GLY A 193 19.15 -11.72 -3.69
CA GLY A 193 18.23 -11.61 -4.83
C GLY A 193 17.66 -12.93 -5.35
N GLN A 194 18.04 -14.06 -4.76
CA GLN A 194 17.49 -15.37 -5.07
C GLN A 194 16.03 -15.48 -4.60
N LEU A 195 15.17 -16.06 -5.45
CA LEU A 195 13.78 -16.34 -5.09
C LEU A 195 13.69 -17.57 -4.19
N GLU A 196 12.96 -17.44 -3.09
CA GLU A 196 12.68 -18.52 -2.15
C GLU A 196 11.34 -19.19 -2.50
N LYS A 197 11.31 -20.52 -2.56
CA LYS A 197 10.11 -21.28 -2.97
C LYS A 197 8.91 -20.97 -2.06
N SER A 198 7.72 -20.90 -2.64
CA SER A 198 6.47 -20.77 -1.88
C SER A 198 6.27 -21.94 -0.91
N GLY A 199 5.50 -21.75 0.17
CA GLY A 199 5.27 -22.76 1.20
C GLY A 199 4.95 -22.17 2.58
N ALA A 200 4.66 -23.03 3.57
CA ALA A 200 4.17 -22.61 4.90
C ALA A 200 5.05 -21.55 5.61
N ALA A 201 6.38 -21.57 5.41
CA ALA A 201 7.32 -20.63 6.02
C ALA A 201 6.97 -19.15 5.74
N TRP A 202 6.35 -18.84 4.60
CA TRP A 202 5.90 -17.49 4.24
C TRP A 202 4.83 -16.93 5.18
N HIS A 203 4.11 -17.77 5.92
CA HIS A 203 3.16 -17.33 6.96
C HIS A 203 3.84 -16.50 8.06
N ALA A 204 5.11 -16.78 8.39
CA ALA A 204 5.84 -16.09 9.46
C ALA A 204 6.46 -14.75 9.02
N LYS A 205 6.77 -14.60 7.72
CA LYS A 205 7.58 -13.49 7.18
C LYS A 205 6.89 -12.12 7.23
N PHE A 206 5.57 -12.09 7.00
CA PHE A 206 4.76 -10.87 7.08
C PHE A 206 3.64 -11.11 8.09
N ARG A 207 3.77 -10.52 9.29
CA ARG A 207 2.84 -10.74 10.41
C ARG A 207 1.71 -9.71 10.43
N GLU A 208 0.52 -10.14 10.83
CA GLU A 208 -0.59 -9.24 11.18
C GLU A 208 -0.36 -8.60 12.56
N SER A 209 -0.77 -7.34 12.72
CA SER A 209 -0.88 -6.70 14.03
C SER A 209 -2.25 -6.92 14.66
N LYS A 210 -2.31 -6.75 15.98
CA LYS A 210 -3.50 -6.74 16.83
C LYS A 210 -3.57 -5.50 17.72
N SER A 211 -2.69 -4.51 17.48
CA SER A 211 -2.60 -3.27 18.24
C SER A 211 -3.48 -2.20 17.61
N THR A 212 -4.22 -1.44 18.43
CA THR A 212 -4.96 -0.26 17.98
C THR A 212 -4.03 0.85 17.53
N ALA A 213 -2.79 0.90 18.03
CA ALA A 213 -1.77 1.85 17.59
C ALA A 213 -1.41 1.73 16.10
N ASP A 214 -1.69 0.59 15.47
CA ASP A 214 -1.53 0.36 14.03
C ASP A 214 -2.80 0.67 13.22
N LEU A 215 -3.83 1.27 13.82
CA LEU A 215 -4.98 1.84 13.10
C LEU A 215 -4.68 3.28 12.68
N ILE A 216 -5.34 3.76 11.61
CA ILE A 216 -5.23 5.16 11.16
C ILE A 216 -6.36 6.02 11.73
N GLU A 217 -6.08 7.30 12.00
CA GLU A 217 -7.10 8.26 12.43
C GLU A 217 -8.09 8.59 11.28
N PRO A 218 -9.35 8.96 11.57
CA PRO A 218 -9.97 9.03 12.90
C PRO A 218 -10.41 7.67 13.46
N PHE A 219 -10.36 6.60 12.66
CA PHE A 219 -10.86 5.28 13.04
C PHE A 219 -10.15 4.71 14.28
N LYS A 220 -8.84 4.97 14.43
CA LYS A 220 -8.09 4.62 15.64
C LYS A 220 -8.70 5.22 16.91
N SER A 221 -8.78 6.56 17.00
CA SER A 221 -9.37 7.25 18.16
C SER A 221 -10.79 6.75 18.47
N ASN A 222 -11.57 6.49 17.43
CA ASN A 222 -12.93 6.00 17.53
C ASN A 222 -13.02 4.56 18.07
N VAL A 223 -12.17 3.64 17.58
CA VAL A 223 -12.03 2.28 18.12
C VAL A 223 -11.52 2.31 19.56
N GLU A 224 -10.56 3.15 19.90
CA GLU A 224 -10.00 3.25 21.26
C GLU A 224 -11.05 3.77 22.26
N LYS A 225 -11.90 4.72 21.88
CA LYS A 225 -13.07 5.14 22.67
C LYS A 225 -14.09 4.02 22.86
N PHE A 226 -14.50 3.33 21.78
CA PHE A 226 -15.49 2.25 21.85
C PHE A 226 -15.00 1.06 22.69
N LEU A 227 -13.70 0.71 22.58
CA LEU A 227 -13.04 -0.28 23.43
C LEU A 227 -13.01 0.15 24.91
N ALA A 228 -12.76 1.43 25.20
CA ALA A 228 -12.80 1.96 26.56
C ALA A 228 -14.22 1.89 27.16
N ALA A 229 -15.25 2.27 26.40
CA ALA A 229 -16.65 2.17 26.82
C ALA A 229 -17.07 0.72 27.08
N MET A 230 -16.71 -0.22 26.20
CA MET A 230 -16.93 -1.66 26.41
C MET A 230 -16.21 -2.16 27.67
N LYS A 231 -14.94 -1.79 27.87
CA LYS A 231 -14.15 -2.16 29.05
C LYS A 231 -14.79 -1.64 30.34
N ALA A 232 -15.27 -0.39 30.36
CA ALA A 232 -15.95 0.21 31.51
C ALA A 232 -17.27 -0.52 31.85
N ALA A 233 -18.00 -0.99 30.84
CA ALA A 233 -19.18 -1.85 31.01
C ALA A 233 -18.85 -3.30 31.45
N GLY A 234 -17.57 -3.66 31.56
CA GLY A 234 -17.11 -5.02 31.83
C GLY A 234 -17.42 -6.01 30.70
N ILE A 235 -17.46 -5.52 29.46
CA ILE A 235 -17.59 -6.33 28.24
C ILE A 235 -16.20 -6.85 27.87
N SER A 236 -16.12 -8.11 27.43
CA SER A 236 -14.85 -8.75 27.06
C SER A 236 -14.61 -8.63 25.57
N VAL A 237 -13.44 -8.12 25.18
CA VAL A 237 -13.03 -7.98 23.77
C VAL A 237 -11.68 -8.64 23.54
N ARG A 238 -11.58 -9.46 22.49
CA ARG A 238 -10.33 -10.03 21.98
C ARG A 238 -10.11 -9.57 20.55
N ILE A 239 -9.10 -8.75 20.33
CA ILE A 239 -8.67 -8.31 18.99
C ILE A 239 -7.93 -9.47 18.31
N SER A 240 -8.28 -9.77 17.06
CA SER A 240 -7.59 -10.79 16.24
C SER A 240 -6.73 -10.19 15.13
N THR A 241 -7.13 -9.06 14.53
CA THR A 241 -6.38 -8.31 13.50
C THR A 241 -6.70 -6.81 13.56
N THR A 242 -5.72 -5.93 13.37
CA THR A 242 -5.90 -4.47 13.10
C THR A 242 -5.21 -4.00 11.82
N HIS A 243 -4.07 -4.60 11.50
CA HIS A 243 -3.32 -4.33 10.28
C HIS A 243 -2.84 -5.63 9.65
N ARG A 244 -3.11 -5.78 8.34
CA ARG A 244 -2.60 -6.84 7.48
C ARG A 244 -1.69 -6.21 6.44
N PRO A 245 -0.37 -6.50 6.45
CA PRO A 245 0.53 -6.06 5.38
C PRO A 245 0.03 -6.48 4.00
N VAL A 246 0.30 -5.66 2.97
CA VAL A 246 -0.22 -5.90 1.62
C VAL A 246 0.42 -7.15 1.00
N GLU A 247 1.66 -7.41 1.38
CA GLU A 247 2.50 -8.55 1.05
C GLU A 247 1.86 -9.85 1.58
N ARG A 248 1.39 -9.82 2.84
CA ARG A 248 0.63 -10.92 3.44
C ARG A 248 -0.68 -11.16 2.69
N SER A 249 -1.41 -10.10 2.33
CA SER A 249 -2.62 -10.21 1.52
C SER A 249 -2.36 -10.76 0.10
N TYR A 250 -1.23 -10.39 -0.52
CA TYR A 250 -0.76 -10.92 -1.80
C TYR A 250 -0.51 -12.44 -1.70
N LEU A 251 0.24 -12.88 -0.68
CA LEU A 251 0.52 -14.29 -0.41
C LEU A 251 -0.77 -15.09 -0.15
N MET A 252 -1.66 -14.59 0.70
CA MET A 252 -2.97 -15.20 1.00
C MET A 252 -3.86 -15.28 -0.25
N HIS A 253 -3.90 -14.22 -1.08
CA HIS A 253 -4.72 -14.16 -2.29
C HIS A 253 -4.25 -15.16 -3.35
N TYR A 254 -2.96 -15.17 -3.69
CA TYR A 254 -2.48 -16.02 -4.78
C TYR A 254 -2.36 -17.49 -4.38
N ALA A 255 -2.01 -17.82 -3.13
CA ALA A 255 -2.14 -19.19 -2.62
C ALA A 255 -3.59 -19.69 -2.71
N SER A 256 -4.55 -18.86 -2.28
CA SER A 256 -5.99 -19.15 -2.37
C SER A 256 -6.45 -19.40 -3.81
N GLN A 257 -5.97 -18.60 -4.77
CA GLN A 257 -6.31 -18.70 -6.20
C GLN A 257 -5.66 -19.90 -6.91
N ILE A 258 -4.40 -20.24 -6.60
CA ILE A 258 -3.71 -21.43 -7.15
C ILE A 258 -4.42 -22.72 -6.72
N VAL A 259 -4.74 -22.85 -5.42
CA VAL A 259 -5.45 -24.03 -4.89
C VAL A 259 -6.82 -24.18 -5.54
N ARG A 260 -7.53 -23.07 -5.76
CA ARG A 260 -8.83 -23.00 -6.46
C ARG A 260 -8.73 -23.16 -7.99
N GLY A 261 -7.55 -23.37 -8.56
CA GLY A 261 -7.34 -23.53 -10.01
C GLY A 261 -7.63 -22.27 -10.84
N LYS A 262 -7.73 -21.09 -10.22
CA LYS A 262 -8.08 -19.82 -10.88
C LYS A 262 -6.88 -19.11 -11.50
N ILE A 263 -5.67 -19.58 -11.23
CA ILE A 263 -4.40 -19.12 -11.80
C ILE A 263 -3.38 -20.25 -11.66
N THR A 264 -2.47 -20.41 -12.64
CA THR A 264 -1.31 -21.30 -12.50
C THR A 264 -0.18 -20.55 -11.80
N ALA A 265 0.70 -21.26 -11.10
CA ALA A 265 1.67 -20.63 -10.21
C ALA A 265 2.75 -19.80 -10.95
N ASP A 266 3.06 -20.16 -12.19
CA ASP A 266 3.92 -19.41 -13.12
C ASP A 266 3.29 -18.11 -13.68
N LYS A 267 1.99 -17.91 -13.47
CA LYS A 267 1.23 -16.73 -13.93
C LYS A 267 0.90 -15.76 -12.79
N VAL A 268 1.35 -16.03 -11.57
CA VAL A 268 1.24 -15.07 -10.46
C VAL A 268 2.20 -13.89 -10.72
N PRO A 269 1.71 -12.64 -10.79
CA PRO A 269 2.58 -11.48 -10.96
C PRO A 269 3.44 -11.27 -9.71
N ALA A 270 4.72 -10.93 -9.90
CA ALA A 270 5.62 -10.59 -8.79
C ALA A 270 5.11 -9.39 -7.98
N TRP A 271 5.49 -9.34 -6.69
CA TRP A 271 5.13 -8.24 -5.79
C TRP A 271 6.39 -7.59 -5.19
N PRO A 272 6.50 -6.24 -5.18
CA PRO A 272 7.63 -5.55 -4.57
C PRO A 272 7.84 -5.97 -3.10
N GLY A 273 9.08 -6.27 -2.73
CA GLY A 273 9.41 -6.72 -1.37
C GLY A 273 9.05 -8.18 -1.04
N VAL A 274 8.62 -8.99 -2.01
CA VAL A 274 8.28 -10.41 -1.81
C VAL A 274 9.03 -11.30 -2.80
N ASN A 275 10.21 -11.78 -2.43
CA ASN A 275 11.11 -12.60 -3.24
C ASN A 275 10.65 -14.07 -3.36
N ILE A 276 9.38 -14.31 -3.68
CA ILE A 276 8.77 -15.64 -3.73
C ILE A 276 8.85 -16.28 -5.13
N ASP A 277 9.38 -17.50 -5.20
CA ASP A 277 9.19 -18.37 -6.37
C ASP A 277 7.88 -19.16 -6.19
N TRP A 278 6.83 -18.67 -6.83
CA TRP A 278 5.58 -19.43 -6.96
C TRP A 278 5.73 -20.63 -7.88
N SER A 279 6.59 -20.57 -8.90
CA SER A 279 6.71 -21.59 -9.95
C SER A 279 7.54 -22.82 -9.58
N HIS A 280 8.26 -22.79 -8.44
CA HIS A 280 9.12 -23.88 -7.95
C HIS A 280 10.11 -24.36 -9.01
N LYS A 281 10.87 -23.43 -9.59
CA LYS A 281 11.82 -23.72 -10.67
C LYS A 281 12.98 -24.60 -10.21
N ASP A 282 13.51 -25.38 -11.15
CA ASP A 282 14.80 -26.05 -11.03
C ASP A 282 15.96 -25.15 -11.52
N ALA A 283 17.19 -25.67 -11.46
CA ALA A 283 18.39 -24.94 -11.90
C ALA A 283 18.44 -24.67 -13.41
N ALA A 284 17.61 -25.34 -14.23
CA ALA A 284 17.43 -25.07 -15.65
C ALA A 284 16.26 -24.08 -15.92
N GLY A 285 15.61 -23.56 -14.87
CA GLY A 285 14.50 -22.62 -14.95
C GLY A 285 13.14 -23.25 -15.26
N LYS A 286 13.03 -24.58 -15.30
CA LYS A 286 11.80 -25.33 -15.56
C LYS A 286 10.95 -25.40 -14.29
N ALA A 287 9.67 -25.07 -14.40
CA ALA A 287 8.74 -24.96 -13.27
C ALA A 287 8.15 -26.31 -12.85
N ASP A 288 8.13 -26.60 -11.54
CA ASP A 288 7.30 -27.68 -10.96
C ASP A 288 5.96 -27.12 -10.45
N LEU A 289 4.97 -27.08 -11.36
CA LEU A 289 3.62 -26.63 -11.04
C LEU A 289 2.86 -27.58 -10.07
N LYS A 290 3.33 -28.82 -9.87
CA LYS A 290 2.74 -29.79 -8.94
C LYS A 290 3.22 -29.50 -7.52
N ALA A 291 4.52 -29.33 -7.31
CA ALA A 291 5.09 -28.88 -6.04
C ALA A 291 4.56 -27.49 -5.65
N ALA A 292 4.53 -26.55 -6.60
CA ALA A 292 3.96 -25.22 -6.41
C ALA A 292 2.50 -25.24 -5.91
N LYS A 293 1.64 -26.11 -6.47
CA LYS A 293 0.25 -26.24 -6.03
C LYS A 293 0.13 -26.88 -4.64
N HIS A 294 1.02 -27.80 -4.29
CA HIS A 294 1.08 -28.36 -2.92
C HIS A 294 1.49 -27.30 -1.90
N ALA A 295 2.56 -26.55 -2.19
CA ALA A 295 3.06 -25.48 -1.35
C ALA A 295 2.05 -24.31 -1.18
N ALA A 296 1.28 -24.00 -2.23
CA ALA A 296 0.15 -23.08 -2.13
C ALA A 296 -0.95 -23.62 -1.18
N ALA A 297 -1.18 -24.93 -1.13
CA ALA A 297 -2.09 -25.54 -0.16
C ALA A 297 -1.55 -25.50 1.28
N ASP A 298 -0.23 -25.66 1.48
CA ASP A 298 0.42 -25.43 2.78
C ASP A 298 0.26 -23.99 3.25
N MET A 299 0.41 -23.01 2.36
CA MET A 299 0.12 -21.61 2.68
C MET A 299 -1.35 -21.41 3.05
N VAL A 300 -2.30 -21.96 2.27
CA VAL A 300 -3.75 -21.88 2.58
C VAL A 300 -4.08 -22.48 3.96
N ARG A 301 -3.42 -23.58 4.34
CA ARG A 301 -3.49 -24.17 5.69
C ARG A 301 -2.90 -23.24 6.76
N ALA A 302 -1.65 -22.78 6.57
CA ALA A 302 -0.92 -21.97 7.54
C ALA A 302 -1.56 -20.58 7.80
N TYR A 303 -2.18 -19.98 6.78
CA TYR A 303 -2.97 -18.75 6.92
C TYR A 303 -4.41 -18.98 7.41
N GLY A 304 -4.86 -20.23 7.61
CA GLY A 304 -6.20 -20.56 8.11
C GLY A 304 -7.37 -20.17 7.19
N LEU A 305 -7.13 -20.04 5.87
CA LEU A 305 -8.08 -19.40 4.94
C LEU A 305 -9.33 -20.24 4.66
N GLY A 306 -9.19 -21.57 4.68
CA GLY A 306 -10.22 -22.51 4.24
C GLY A 306 -10.81 -22.14 2.87
N ASN A 307 -12.13 -22.23 2.77
CA ASN A 307 -12.86 -21.91 1.54
C ASN A 307 -13.15 -20.41 1.33
N ASN A 308 -12.84 -19.55 2.30
CA ASN A 308 -13.16 -18.11 2.23
C ASN A 308 -12.42 -17.38 1.07
N PRO A 309 -13.08 -16.45 0.36
CA PRO A 309 -12.46 -15.69 -0.72
C PRO A 309 -11.57 -14.56 -0.15
N VAL A 310 -10.27 -14.60 -0.44
CA VAL A 310 -9.35 -13.52 -0.05
C VAL A 310 -9.42 -12.40 -1.09
N ALA A 311 -9.69 -11.17 -0.64
CA ALA A 311 -9.68 -9.98 -1.50
C ALA A 311 -8.30 -9.76 -2.16
N LYS A 312 -8.27 -9.08 -3.33
CA LYS A 312 -6.99 -8.71 -3.97
C LYS A 312 -6.17 -7.81 -3.02
N PRO A 313 -4.82 -7.93 -3.00
CA PRO A 313 -3.95 -7.09 -2.19
C PRO A 313 -4.26 -5.59 -2.38
N GLY A 314 -4.25 -4.83 -1.27
CA GLY A 314 -4.54 -3.40 -1.23
C GLY A 314 -6.03 -3.05 -1.22
N ARG A 315 -6.95 -4.01 -1.46
CA ARG A 315 -8.40 -3.75 -1.43
C ARG A 315 -9.05 -3.94 -0.06
N SER A 316 -8.42 -4.65 0.87
CA SER A 316 -8.97 -4.88 2.22
C SER A 316 -8.78 -3.66 3.11
N ASN A 317 -9.76 -3.33 3.96
CA ASN A 317 -9.62 -2.23 4.92
C ASN A 317 -8.56 -2.51 6.01
N HIS A 318 -8.20 -3.79 6.25
CA HIS A 318 -7.02 -4.19 7.02
C HIS A 318 -5.68 -3.79 6.39
N ASN A 319 -5.62 -3.64 5.07
CA ASN A 319 -4.43 -3.09 4.40
C ASN A 319 -4.32 -1.57 4.61
N LYS A 320 -5.46 -0.89 4.78
CA LYS A 320 -5.56 0.56 4.94
C LYS A 320 -5.48 1.02 6.40
N ARG A 321 -5.37 0.10 7.35
CA ARG A 321 -5.44 0.37 8.81
C ARG A 321 -6.80 0.96 9.24
N GLN A 322 -7.84 0.65 8.47
CA GLN A 322 -9.24 1.11 8.62
C GLN A 322 -10.19 -0.05 8.95
N ALA A 323 -9.70 -1.10 9.60
CA ALA A 323 -10.53 -2.19 10.07
C ALA A 323 -9.96 -2.83 11.33
N ILE A 324 -10.84 -3.45 12.13
CA ILE A 324 -10.46 -4.26 13.28
C ILE A 324 -11.33 -5.52 13.33
N ASP A 325 -10.68 -6.68 13.43
CA ASP A 325 -11.35 -7.95 13.67
C ASP A 325 -11.40 -8.19 15.18
N MET A 326 -12.60 -8.31 15.74
CA MET A 326 -12.84 -8.44 17.19
C MET A 326 -13.82 -9.56 17.50
N THR A 327 -13.45 -10.42 18.46
CA THR A 327 -14.42 -11.26 19.18
C THR A 327 -14.89 -10.51 20.42
N ILE A 328 -16.19 -10.25 20.54
CA ILE A 328 -16.79 -9.57 21.70
C ILE A 328 -17.73 -10.53 22.42
N THR A 329 -17.61 -10.63 23.74
CA THR A 329 -18.41 -11.49 24.63
C THR A 329 -18.77 -10.77 25.93
N ASN A 330 -19.66 -11.34 26.74
CA ASN A 330 -20.14 -10.76 28.00
C ASN A 330 -20.79 -9.36 27.83
N TYR A 331 -21.51 -9.14 26.72
CA TYR A 331 -22.16 -7.86 26.41
C TYR A 331 -23.63 -7.78 26.84
N GLU A 332 -24.31 -8.91 27.01
CA GLU A 332 -25.72 -8.94 27.39
C GLU A 332 -25.94 -8.47 28.83
N ARG A 333 -27.06 -7.78 29.07
CA ARG A 333 -27.47 -7.16 30.35
C ARG A 333 -26.51 -6.09 30.88
N LYS A 334 -25.56 -5.63 30.05
CA LYS A 334 -24.65 -4.52 30.38
C LYS A 334 -25.27 -3.16 30.07
N THR A 335 -24.69 -2.11 30.64
CA THR A 335 -24.94 -0.72 30.24
C THR A 335 -23.62 -0.11 29.77
N ILE A 336 -23.60 0.48 28.59
CA ILE A 336 -22.45 1.12 27.95
C ILE A 336 -22.72 2.61 27.73
N ILE A 337 -21.67 3.40 27.58
CA ILE A 337 -21.78 4.82 27.19
C ILE A 337 -21.59 4.92 25.67
N ASP A 338 -22.56 5.49 24.96
CA ASP A 338 -22.44 5.81 23.53
C ASP A 338 -21.54 7.03 23.28
N ALA A 339 -21.29 7.36 22.01
CA ALA A 339 -20.36 8.44 21.65
C ALA A 339 -20.85 9.84 22.07
N ASP A 340 -22.15 10.02 22.25
CA ASP A 340 -22.79 11.26 22.66
C ASP A 340 -22.89 11.40 24.20
N GLY A 341 -22.62 10.31 24.94
CA GLY A 341 -22.56 10.26 26.40
C GLY A 341 -23.76 9.56 27.07
N ASN A 342 -24.70 9.02 26.31
CA ASN A 342 -25.90 8.39 26.85
C ASN A 342 -25.63 6.98 27.38
N LYS A 343 -26.39 6.58 28.41
CA LYS A 343 -26.36 5.22 28.97
C LYS A 343 -27.27 4.28 28.17
N VAL A 344 -26.69 3.45 27.32
CA VAL A 344 -27.42 2.47 26.50
C VAL A 344 -27.35 1.08 27.15
N LYS A 345 -28.52 0.46 27.38
CA LYS A 345 -28.63 -0.91 27.89
C LYS A 345 -28.51 -1.91 26.72
N ILE A 346 -27.58 -2.85 26.83
CA ILE A 346 -27.33 -3.87 25.82
C ILE A 346 -28.09 -5.14 26.21
N GLY A 347 -29.22 -5.40 25.55
CA GLY A 347 -29.96 -6.66 25.66
C GLY A 347 -29.46 -7.71 24.66
N SER A 348 -28.86 -7.30 23.56
CA SER A 348 -28.63 -8.13 22.38
C SER A 348 -27.41 -7.68 21.54
N TRP A 349 -27.05 -8.51 20.55
CA TRP A 349 -26.08 -8.13 19.51
C TRP A 349 -26.55 -6.96 18.64
N HIS A 350 -27.87 -6.68 18.56
CA HIS A 350 -28.39 -5.54 17.80
C HIS A 350 -27.91 -4.23 18.43
N ASP A 351 -28.18 -4.06 19.72
CA ASP A 351 -27.94 -2.84 20.51
C ASP A 351 -26.45 -2.48 20.54
N LEU A 352 -25.58 -3.49 20.71
CA LEU A 352 -24.13 -3.28 20.73
C LEU A 352 -23.59 -2.70 19.42
N LYS A 353 -24.19 -3.07 18.28
CA LYS A 353 -23.81 -2.51 16.97
C LYS A 353 -24.36 -1.11 16.75
N LEU A 354 -25.51 -0.76 17.34
CA LEU A 354 -26.00 0.62 17.32
C LEU A 354 -25.04 1.52 18.09
N VAL A 355 -24.58 1.10 19.27
CA VAL A 355 -23.53 1.81 20.02
C VAL A 355 -22.21 1.86 19.26
N GLY A 356 -21.75 0.75 18.66
CA GLY A 356 -20.56 0.78 17.80
C GLY A 356 -20.68 1.81 16.67
N LYS A 357 -21.86 1.93 16.06
CA LYS A 357 -22.15 2.92 15.01
C LYS A 357 -22.07 4.37 15.51
N THR A 358 -22.43 4.70 16.76
CA THR A 358 -22.25 6.09 17.27
C THR A 358 -20.78 6.50 17.30
N TYR A 359 -19.87 5.54 17.47
CA TYR A 359 -18.43 5.76 17.40
C TYR A 359 -17.86 5.65 15.97
N ASP A 360 -18.65 5.59 14.90
CA ASP A 360 -18.23 5.20 13.54
C ASP A 360 -17.48 3.85 13.47
N VAL A 361 -17.69 2.95 14.44
CA VAL A 361 -17.13 1.59 14.44
C VAL A 361 -18.25 0.65 13.99
N ILE A 362 -18.38 0.48 12.66
CA ILE A 362 -19.54 -0.18 12.05
C ILE A 362 -19.22 -1.64 11.71
N TRP A 363 -20.06 -2.55 12.21
CA TRP A 363 -19.96 -3.99 11.95
C TRP A 363 -20.33 -4.36 10.52
N PHE A 364 -19.55 -5.24 9.88
CA PHE A 364 -19.75 -5.67 8.49
C PHE A 364 -21.04 -6.47 8.26
N GLY A 365 -21.38 -7.38 9.18
CA GLY A 365 -22.51 -8.28 9.04
C GLY A 365 -22.18 -9.74 9.34
N ALA A 366 -23.20 -10.60 9.36
CA ALA A 366 -23.06 -12.02 9.71
C ALA A 366 -22.15 -12.82 8.75
N ARG A 367 -21.82 -12.27 7.57
CA ARG A 367 -20.89 -12.87 6.59
C ARG A 367 -19.42 -12.78 7.01
N ASP A 368 -19.05 -11.78 7.81
CA ASP A 368 -17.72 -11.65 8.39
C ASP A 368 -17.85 -11.18 9.84
N ARG A 369 -18.23 -12.12 10.71
CA ARG A 369 -18.65 -11.85 12.10
C ARG A 369 -17.64 -11.06 12.96
N PRO A 370 -16.31 -11.19 12.83
CA PRO A 370 -15.41 -10.36 13.62
C PRO A 370 -15.21 -8.94 13.06
N HIS A 371 -15.62 -8.63 11.82
CA HIS A 371 -15.13 -7.44 11.10
C HIS A 371 -15.88 -6.14 11.45
N TRP A 372 -15.11 -5.09 11.79
CA TRP A 372 -15.58 -3.72 12.00
C TRP A 372 -14.73 -2.71 11.21
N SER A 373 -15.36 -1.71 10.58
CA SER A 373 -14.69 -0.66 9.81
C SER A 373 -15.50 0.66 9.86
N PRO A 374 -14.95 1.81 9.39
CA PRO A 374 -15.70 3.07 9.29
C PRO A 374 -16.95 3.03 8.41
N THR A 375 -17.18 1.94 7.66
CA THR A 375 -18.21 1.88 6.61
C THR A 375 -19.08 0.61 6.67
N GLY A 376 -18.79 -0.33 7.59
CA GLY A 376 -19.42 -1.65 7.58
C GLY A 376 -19.12 -2.45 6.31
N ARG A 377 -17.96 -2.17 5.68
CA ARG A 377 -17.46 -2.78 4.43
C ARG A 377 -15.96 -3.05 4.51
#